data_AF-A0A848IAM9-F1
#
_entry.id   AF-A0A848IAM9-F1
#
_cell.length_a   1.000
_cell.length_b   1.000
_cell.length_c   1.000
_cell.angle_alpha   90.00
_cell.angle_beta   90.00
_cell.angle_gamma   90.00
#
_symmetry.space_group_name_H-M   'P 1'
#
loop_
_entity.id
_entity.type
_entity.pdbx_description
1 polymer ?
#
loop_
_entity_poly.entity_id
_entity_poly.type
_entity_poly.pdbx_seq_one_letter_code
_entity_poly.pdbx_strand_id
1 'polypeptide(L)'
;MVNDLRSSFECRVLACQDCGANTHFAARFLTLRRGQQLVATCMLATMAPGLPYAIAAQLANPGRQVVAIVGDGGFAMLMSELSTAVKNHLPVKVIVIRNDMLAELSHGHRGAGRPSRHVRLPRARVSQRVWKKSV
;
A
#
# COMPACT_ATOMS: atom_id res chain seq x y z
N MET A 1 1.11 14.86 7.13
CA MET A 1 1.17 13.54 6.48
C MET A 1 -0.01 13.26 5.54
N VAL A 2 -1.27 13.18 6.01
CA VAL A 2 -2.43 12.88 5.13
C VAL A 2 -2.65 13.94 4.06
N ASN A 3 -2.57 15.23 4.43
CA ASN A 3 -2.70 16.33 3.47
C ASN A 3 -1.55 16.34 2.44
N ASP A 4 -0.32 16.06 2.87
CA ASP A 4 0.85 15.99 2.00
C ASP A 4 0.77 14.83 0.99
N LEU A 5 0.16 13.71 1.41
CA LEU A 5 -0.09 12.59 0.52
C LEU A 5 -1.12 12.96 -0.57
N ARG A 6 -2.20 13.64 -0.18
CA ARG A 6 -3.25 14.09 -1.11
C ARG A 6 -2.76 15.13 -2.12
N SER A 7 -1.83 16.00 -1.74
CA SER A 7 -1.23 16.99 -2.64
C SER A 7 -0.21 16.38 -3.60
N SER A 8 0.38 15.23 -3.23
CA SER A 8 1.33 14.50 -4.07
C SER A 8 0.66 13.70 -5.20
N PHE A 9 -0.66 13.53 -5.14
CA PHE A 9 -1.43 12.77 -6.14
C PHE A 9 -1.85 13.66 -7.31
N GLU A 10 -1.48 13.22 -8.50
CA GLU A 10 -1.90 13.84 -9.76
C GLU A 10 -3.42 13.73 -9.96
N CYS A 11 -3.97 14.57 -10.84
CA CYS A 11 -5.40 14.60 -11.12
C CYS A 11 -5.96 13.27 -11.67
N ARG A 12 -5.12 12.41 -12.25
CA ARG A 12 -5.52 11.11 -12.84
C ARG A 12 -4.90 9.89 -12.15
N VAL A 13 -4.50 10.01 -10.89
CA VAL A 13 -3.87 8.91 -10.14
C VAL A 13 -4.75 7.66 -10.08
N LEU A 14 -4.13 6.50 -10.15
CA LEU A 14 -4.75 5.21 -9.85
C LEU A 14 -4.10 4.65 -8.58
N ALA A 15 -4.87 4.60 -7.49
CA ALA A 15 -4.44 4.06 -6.22
C ALA A 15 -4.84 2.59 -6.12
N CYS A 16 -3.88 1.71 -5.81
CA CYS A 16 -4.09 0.28 -5.58
C CYS A 16 -3.93 -0.01 -4.09
N GLN A 17 -4.97 -0.54 -3.49
CA GLN A 17 -5.10 -0.68 -2.05
C GLN A 17 -4.95 -2.15 -1.65
N ASP A 18 -4.13 -2.38 -0.64
CA ASP A 18 -3.96 -3.68 0.02
C ASP A 18 -5.13 -3.99 0.98
N CYS A 19 -5.06 -5.04 1.80
CA CYS A 19 -6.03 -5.28 2.86
C CYS A 19 -5.41 -5.11 4.24
N GLY A 20 -6.18 -4.58 5.19
CA GLY A 20 -5.83 -4.45 6.60
C GLY A 20 -6.16 -3.07 7.16
N ALA A 21 -5.49 -2.69 8.25
CA ALA A 21 -5.69 -1.36 8.86
C ALA A 21 -5.40 -0.18 7.89
N ASN A 22 -4.62 -0.43 6.83
CA ASN A 22 -4.42 0.49 5.71
C ASN A 22 -5.72 0.79 4.92
N THR A 23 -6.67 -0.15 4.87
CA THR A 23 -7.98 0.00 4.23
C THR A 23 -8.84 0.97 5.00
N HIS A 24 -8.86 0.86 6.33
CA HIS A 24 -9.54 1.85 7.18
C HIS A 24 -8.93 3.24 7.03
N PHE A 25 -7.60 3.32 6.93
CA PHE A 25 -6.92 4.59 6.65
C PHE A 25 -7.33 5.16 5.29
N ALA A 26 -7.29 4.35 4.23
CA ALA A 26 -7.69 4.79 2.89
C ALA A 26 -9.17 5.21 2.85
N ALA A 27 -10.08 4.42 3.41
CA ALA A 27 -11.51 4.72 3.43
C ALA A 27 -11.83 6.03 4.15
N ARG A 28 -11.11 6.34 5.25
CA ARG A 28 -11.37 7.52 6.08
C ARG A 28 -10.66 8.77 5.59
N PHE A 29 -9.50 8.61 4.95
CA PHE A 29 -8.61 9.74 4.65
C PHE A 29 -8.28 9.90 3.17
N LEU A 30 -8.68 9.00 2.28
CA LEU A 30 -8.51 9.18 0.84
C LEU A 30 -9.82 9.60 0.19
N THR A 31 -9.96 10.91 -0.06
CA THR A 31 -11.07 11.44 -0.87
C THR A 31 -10.61 11.52 -2.32
N LEU A 32 -11.22 10.72 -3.19
CA LEU A 32 -10.90 10.71 -4.61
C LEU A 32 -11.53 11.92 -5.30
N ARG A 33 -10.73 12.62 -6.11
CA ARG A 33 -11.20 13.68 -7.01
C ARG A 33 -11.62 13.08 -8.36
N ARG A 34 -12.32 13.86 -9.17
CA ARG A 34 -12.70 13.48 -10.53
C ARG A 34 -11.45 13.08 -11.34
N GLY A 35 -11.48 11.89 -11.93
CA GLY A 35 -10.35 11.33 -12.68
C GLY A 35 -9.40 10.45 -11.86
N GLN A 36 -9.49 10.48 -10.53
CA GLN A 36 -8.77 9.56 -9.66
C GLN A 36 -9.56 8.28 -9.45
N GLN A 37 -8.86 7.16 -9.35
CA GLN A 37 -9.48 5.83 -9.19
C GLN A 37 -8.83 5.07 -8.04
N LEU A 38 -9.61 4.22 -7.39
CA LEU A 38 -9.15 3.29 -6.35
C LEU A 38 -9.49 1.87 -6.80
N VAL A 39 -8.47 1.02 -6.81
CA VAL A 39 -8.59 -0.43 -7.00
C VAL A 39 -8.31 -1.07 -5.65
N ALA A 40 -9.26 -1.81 -5.10
CA ALA A 40 -9.16 -2.40 -3.77
C ALA A 40 -9.77 -3.81 -3.77
N THR A 41 -9.35 -4.63 -2.81
CA THR A 41 -9.97 -5.93 -2.54
C THR A 41 -11.12 -5.75 -1.54
N CYS A 42 -12.36 -5.81 -2.02
CA CYS A 42 -13.53 -5.49 -1.18
C CYS A 42 -14.29 -6.72 -0.67
N MET A 43 -14.27 -7.85 -1.39
CA MET A 43 -15.12 -9.01 -1.05
C MET A 43 -14.36 -10.09 -0.26
N LEU A 44 -13.17 -10.47 -0.71
CA LEU A 44 -12.41 -11.58 -0.10
C LEU A 44 -11.45 -11.10 1.00
N ALA A 45 -11.18 -9.79 1.10
CA ALA A 45 -10.22 -9.22 2.03
C ALA A 45 -8.82 -9.88 1.93
N THR A 46 -8.37 -10.15 0.70
CA THR A 46 -7.08 -10.82 0.48
C THR A 46 -5.91 -9.92 0.84
N MET A 47 -4.91 -10.44 1.56
CA MET A 47 -3.71 -9.69 1.93
C MET A 47 -2.68 -9.68 0.80
N ALA A 48 -1.91 -8.59 0.73
CA ALA A 48 -0.83 -8.33 -0.22
C ALA A 48 -1.17 -7.99 -1.69
N PRO A 49 -2.41 -7.81 -2.17
CA PRO A 49 -2.65 -7.58 -3.60
C PRO A 49 -2.22 -6.18 -4.07
N GLY A 50 -1.98 -5.23 -3.17
CA GLY A 50 -1.76 -3.82 -3.53
C GLY A 50 -0.60 -3.59 -4.52
N LEU A 51 0.54 -4.28 -4.34
CA LEU A 51 1.69 -4.16 -5.25
C LEU A 51 1.45 -4.87 -6.60
N PRO A 52 1.00 -6.13 -6.66
CA PRO A 52 0.59 -6.77 -7.91
C PRO A 52 -0.48 -5.98 -8.69
N TYR A 53 -1.47 -5.42 -8.00
CA TYR A 53 -2.50 -4.58 -8.62
C TYR A 53 -1.90 -3.31 -9.22
N ALA A 54 -0.93 -2.69 -8.55
CA ALA A 54 -0.27 -1.51 -9.07
C ALA A 54 0.58 -1.82 -10.31
N ILE A 55 1.26 -2.98 -10.34
CA ILE A 55 2.00 -3.44 -11.52
C ILE A 55 1.04 -3.65 -12.70
N ALA A 56 -0.05 -4.38 -12.49
CA ALA A 56 -1.06 -4.62 -13.51
C ALA A 56 -1.71 -3.31 -14.00
N ALA A 57 -2.04 -2.41 -13.07
CA ALA A 57 -2.63 -1.12 -13.39
C ALA A 57 -1.68 -0.22 -14.20
N GLN A 58 -0.38 -0.23 -13.87
CA GLN A 58 0.63 0.54 -14.60
C GLN A 58 0.85 0.01 -16.01
N LEU A 59 0.84 -1.32 -16.19
CA LEU A 59 0.88 -1.95 -17.50
C LEU A 59 -0.34 -1.60 -18.35
N ALA A 60 -1.53 -1.62 -17.75
CA ALA A 60 -2.77 -1.27 -18.45
C ALA A 60 -2.92 0.24 -18.74
N ASN A 61 -2.18 1.10 -18.02
CA ASN A 61 -2.29 2.56 -18.12
C ASN A 61 -0.90 3.24 -18.18
N PRO A 62 -0.13 3.07 -19.28
CA PRO A 62 1.28 3.48 -19.37
C PRO A 62 1.58 4.99 -19.25
N GLY A 63 0.59 5.87 -19.13
CA GLY A 63 0.77 7.32 -18.93
C GLY A 63 0.16 7.88 -17.65
N ARG A 64 -0.36 7.03 -16.75
CA ARG A 64 -0.98 7.46 -15.49
C ARG A 64 -0.06 7.19 -14.33
N GLN A 65 -0.07 8.10 -13.35
CA GLN A 65 0.54 7.86 -12.05
C GLN A 65 -0.18 6.72 -11.34
N VAL A 66 0.54 5.64 -11.02
CA VAL A 66 0.02 4.51 -10.25
C VAL A 66 0.72 4.42 -8.88
N VAL A 67 -0.08 4.27 -7.83
CA VAL A 67 0.37 4.26 -6.45
C VAL A 67 -0.19 3.05 -5.70
N ALA A 68 0.69 2.21 -5.14
CA ALA A 68 0.30 1.15 -4.22
C ALA A 68 0.25 1.69 -2.77
N ILE A 69 -0.87 1.52 -2.08
CA ILE A 69 -1.05 1.83 -0.66
C ILE A 69 -1.14 0.51 0.10
N VAL A 70 -0.05 0.14 0.75
CA VAL A 70 0.16 -1.20 1.33
C VAL A 70 0.49 -1.12 2.81
N GLY A 71 0.20 -2.19 3.54
CA GLY A 71 0.67 -2.37 4.92
C GLY A 71 2.08 -2.94 4.92
N ASP A 72 2.85 -2.76 5.98
CA ASP A 72 4.16 -3.42 6.11
C ASP A 72 4.09 -4.95 6.10
N GLY A 73 3.07 -5.53 6.76
CA GLY A 73 2.82 -6.98 6.73
C GLY A 73 2.45 -7.50 5.34
N GLY A 74 1.48 -6.87 4.67
CA GLY A 74 1.07 -7.26 3.31
C GLY A 74 2.17 -7.03 2.29
N PHE A 75 2.92 -5.93 2.41
CA PHE A 75 4.09 -5.68 1.57
C PHE A 75 5.16 -6.76 1.72
N ALA A 76 5.48 -7.16 2.95
CA ALA A 76 6.49 -8.20 3.18
C ALA A 76 6.11 -9.56 2.58
N MET A 77 4.82 -9.87 2.44
CA MET A 77 4.36 -11.13 1.82
C MET A 77 4.72 -11.22 0.34
N LEU A 78 4.65 -10.12 -0.42
CA LEU A 78 4.86 -10.10 -1.88
C LEU A 78 5.87 -9.03 -2.35
N MET A 79 6.81 -8.61 -1.48
CA MET A 79 7.79 -7.59 -1.83
C MET A 79 8.72 -7.99 -2.99
N SER A 80 8.85 -9.30 -3.28
CA SER A 80 9.62 -9.81 -4.41
C SER A 80 9.12 -9.30 -5.76
N GLU A 81 7.84 -8.91 -5.87
CA GLU A 81 7.25 -8.33 -7.08
C GLU A 81 7.84 -6.97 -7.46
N LEU A 82 8.56 -6.31 -6.55
CA LEU A 82 9.37 -5.14 -6.92
C LEU A 82 10.39 -5.50 -8.02
N SER A 83 10.90 -6.73 -8.03
CA SER A 83 11.80 -7.19 -9.10
C SER A 83 11.09 -7.19 -10.45
N THR A 84 9.81 -7.58 -10.50
CA THR A 84 8.95 -7.53 -11.70
C THR A 84 8.75 -6.09 -12.17
N ALA A 85 8.44 -5.16 -11.25
CA ALA A 85 8.28 -3.75 -11.57
C ALA A 85 9.56 -3.12 -12.14
N VAL A 86 10.72 -3.44 -11.54
CA VAL A 86 12.02 -2.96 -12.00
C VAL A 86 12.38 -3.53 -13.37
N LYS A 87 12.22 -4.85 -13.57
CA LYS A 87 12.51 -5.52 -14.85
C LYS A 87 11.70 -4.94 -16.01
N ASN A 88 10.46 -4.54 -15.75
CA ASN A 88 9.56 -3.95 -16.77
C ASN A 88 9.63 -2.41 -16.81
N HIS A 89 10.57 -1.79 -16.09
CA HIS A 89 10.74 -0.34 -16.01
C HIS A 89 9.47 0.44 -15.62
N LEU A 90 8.61 -0.17 -14.78
CA LEU A 90 7.32 0.41 -14.41
C LEU A 90 7.50 1.45 -13.29
N PRO A 91 7.07 2.71 -13.48
CA PRO A 91 7.25 3.79 -12.50
C PRO A 91 6.21 3.76 -11.36
N VAL A 92 5.95 2.56 -10.80
CA VAL A 92 5.00 2.38 -9.69
C VAL A 92 5.54 3.01 -8.41
N LYS A 93 4.72 3.83 -7.74
CA LYS A 93 5.04 4.40 -6.43
C LYS A 93 4.45 3.52 -5.33
N VAL A 94 5.25 3.13 -4.34
CA VAL A 94 4.78 2.30 -3.22
C VAL A 94 4.80 3.09 -1.92
N ILE A 95 3.66 3.15 -1.24
CA ILE A 95 3.48 3.77 0.06
C ILE A 95 3.20 2.68 1.06
N VAL A 96 4.17 2.46 1.96
CA VAL A 96 4.05 1.47 3.03
C VAL A 96 3.61 2.18 4.31
N ILE A 97 2.41 1.85 4.78
CA ILE A 97 1.91 2.25 6.10
C ILE A 97 2.46 1.24 7.10
N ARG A 98 3.48 1.66 7.85
CA ARG A 98 4.17 0.84 8.83
C ARG A 98 3.59 1.03 10.23
N ASN A 99 3.29 -0.07 10.90
CA ASN A 99 2.90 -0.11 12.30
C ASN A 99 3.59 -1.25 13.07
N ASP A 100 4.51 -1.97 12.43
CA ASP A 100 5.27 -3.11 12.93
C ASP A 100 4.36 -4.24 13.49
N MET A 101 3.14 -4.39 12.95
CA MET A 101 2.18 -5.40 13.41
C MET A 101 1.05 -5.71 12.42
N LEU A 102 0.54 -6.93 12.44
CA LEU A 102 -0.74 -7.26 11.81
C LEU A 102 -1.88 -6.68 12.66
N ALA A 103 -2.18 -5.39 12.45
CA ALA A 103 -3.00 -4.61 13.36
C ALA A 103 -4.40 -5.19 13.58
N GLU A 104 -5.14 -5.56 12.54
CA GLU A 104 -6.50 -6.11 12.70
C GLU A 104 -6.51 -7.39 13.52
N LEU A 105 -5.59 -8.31 13.20
CA LEU A 105 -5.42 -9.55 13.95
C LEU A 105 -5.04 -9.25 15.41
N SER A 106 -4.16 -8.27 15.65
CA SER A 106 -3.80 -7.86 17.00
C SER A 106 -4.99 -7.27 17.78
N HIS A 107 -5.84 -6.48 17.15
CA HIS A 107 -7.02 -5.90 17.78
C HIS A 107 -8.04 -7.00 18.12
N GLY A 108 -8.26 -7.95 17.20
CA GLY A 108 -9.12 -9.11 17.45
C GLY A 108 -8.64 -9.99 18.61
N HIS A 109 -7.32 -10.26 18.69
CA HIS A 109 -6.73 -10.98 19.82
C HIS A 109 -6.96 -10.24 21.14
N ARG A 110 -6.73 -8.92 21.17
CA ARG A 110 -6.96 -8.11 22.39
C ARG A 110 -8.42 -8.10 22.81
N GLY A 111 -9.34 -7.97 21.87
CA GLY A 111 -10.79 -8.05 22.14
C GLY A 111 -11.22 -9.39 22.73
N ALA A 112 -10.53 -10.48 22.36
CA ALA A 112 -10.73 -11.82 22.90
C ALA A 112 -9.88 -12.13 24.15
N GLY A 113 -9.16 -11.16 24.73
CA GLY A 113 -8.28 -11.37 25.88
C GLY A 113 -7.01 -12.19 25.60
N ARG A 114 -6.65 -12.40 24.32
CA ARG A 114 -5.49 -13.19 23.89
C ARG A 114 -4.25 -12.31 23.66
N PRO A 115 -3.03 -12.81 23.98
CA PRO A 115 -1.80 -12.07 23.76
C PRO A 115 -1.45 -11.91 22.28
N SER A 116 -1.02 -10.71 21.88
CA SER A 116 -0.69 -10.36 20.48
C SER A 116 0.80 -10.56 20.13
N ARG A 117 1.48 -11.55 20.72
CA ARG A 117 2.94 -11.71 20.53
C ARG A 117 3.31 -12.14 19.11
N HIS A 118 2.53 -13.05 18.51
CA HIS A 118 2.81 -13.65 17.20
C HIS A 118 2.48 -12.75 16.01
N VAL A 119 1.89 -11.58 16.27
CA VAL A 119 1.41 -10.66 15.22
C VAL A 119 2.22 -9.37 15.16
N ARG A 120 3.28 -9.25 15.97
CA ARG A 120 4.27 -8.18 15.83
C ARG A 120 5.32 -8.56 14.82
N LEU A 121 5.64 -7.61 13.95
CA LEU A 121 6.69 -7.74 12.96
C LEU A 121 8.01 -7.20 13.54
N PRO A 122 9.16 -7.75 13.11
CA PRO A 122 10.46 -7.20 13.47
C PRO A 122 10.57 -5.75 13.04
N ARG A 123 11.07 -4.88 13.94
CA ARG A 123 11.34 -3.48 13.61
C ARG A 123 12.51 -3.38 12.62
N ALA A 124 12.20 -3.28 11.34
CA ALA A 124 13.20 -2.91 10.35
C ALA A 124 13.53 -1.41 10.48
N ARG A 125 14.81 -1.04 10.60
CA ARG A 125 15.23 0.36 10.48
C ARG A 125 15.14 0.78 9.02
N VAL A 126 14.19 1.65 8.68
CA VAL A 126 14.06 2.21 7.33
C VAL A 126 14.44 3.68 7.37
N SER A 127 15.47 4.08 6.63
CA SER A 127 15.71 5.49 6.36
C SER A 127 14.75 5.95 5.27
N GLN A 128 13.96 7.00 5.52
CA GLN A 128 13.18 7.64 4.46
C GLN A 128 14.15 8.31 3.47
N ARG A 129 14.46 7.62 2.37
CA ARG A 129 15.15 8.21 1.22
C ARG A 129 14.16 8.33 0.08
N VAL A 130 13.87 9.56 -0.31
CA VAL A 130 13.19 9.86 -1.57
C VAL A 130 14.20 9.59 -2.68
N TRP A 131 14.05 8.47 -3.38
CA TRP A 131 14.82 8.20 -4.58
C TRP A 131 14.28 9.09 -5.71
N LYS A 132 14.86 10.28 -5.87
CA LYS A 132 14.73 11.03 -7.12
C LYS A 132 15.61 10.30 -8.14
N LYS A 133 15.01 9.77 -9.20
CA LYS A 133 15.81 9.37 -10.38
C LYS A 133 16.48 10.64 -10.90
N SER A 134 17.81 10.68 -10.85
CA SER A 134 18.57 11.53 -11.76
C SER A 134 18.29 11.00 -13.16
N VAL A 135 17.82 11.91 -14.01
CA VAL A 135 17.61 11.68 -15.45
C VAL A 135 18.96 11.44 -16.10
#